data_AF-A0A0J1CKW3-F1
#
_entry.id   AF-A0A0J1CKW3-F1
#
_cell.length_a   1.000
_cell.length_b   1.000
_cell.length_c   1.000
_cell.angle_alpha   90.00
_cell.angle_beta   90.00
_cell.angle_gamma   90.00
#
_symmetry.space_group_name_H-M   'P 1'
#
loop_
_entity.id
_entity.type
_entity.pdbx_description
1 polymer ?
#
loop_
_entity_poly.entity_id
_entity_poly.type
_entity_poly.pdbx_seq_one_letter_code
_entity_poly.pdbx_strand_id
1 'polypeptide(L)'
;MHARDCRAAIAVIDKLSEVLRHELGDDAQTTWPVLGALLQNHLSDKYTTITALADLSGLPRTSARRAVFALKARGWLQFRPLSGTGNRATVIPTAALLERLDSITEQTIRLIVGASHTHSLDRFDAASLAPAPDIAWPRAAVQGFNDAIELTLVAYEDPVFDIVKHNRTDIERFLGVRLRVLTYPQDAYRQALEQTLAGESCVEETAPLLVAIPFPWLAELSRHGHLLELQALQAGGRFSGADFYDAVWRAGWNNGQLYAIPLQPTLDFLWYRQDLFEAEGLSPPVTFEDVVHCARRLQRPSQERAGITWSAAPGLPLAESFLQILGAQGALSVDEDVLHIDSEAGRRVIEYLRELIPYSPVQLRSLHWARNAQIFGSGRAAMCYHWSNRYGMLDSHALLQKGGRIGLQLHPTFAPGMKPISPLGGALLAIPSRNTEPAAKSAWNAVETLTSPELMKYFVLHGAAGNARHSVAEDRYVLQRNRVIAVMDRLAKTGGIQAFPCPAAPRYHDLTQILSDHLQALLFDGAGDIRQGLGKLQDALANICYER
;
A
#
# COMPACT_ATOMS: atom_id res chain seq x y z
N MET A 1 37.75 -13.58 6.31
CA MET A 1 37.15 -12.22 6.24
C MET A 1 38.22 -11.27 5.74
N HIS A 2 37.97 -10.48 4.70
CA HIS A 2 39.01 -9.68 4.06
C HIS A 2 39.38 -8.50 4.97
N ALA A 3 40.66 -8.09 5.01
CA ALA A 3 41.10 -6.97 5.85
C ALA A 3 40.35 -5.65 5.56
N ARG A 4 39.80 -5.52 4.35
CA ARG A 4 38.94 -4.39 3.95
C ARG A 4 37.60 -4.40 4.68
N ASP A 5 36.97 -5.56 4.82
CA ASP A 5 35.68 -5.73 5.49
C ASP A 5 35.84 -5.46 7.00
N CYS A 6 36.94 -5.96 7.60
CA CYS A 6 37.27 -5.66 9.00
C CYS A 6 37.43 -4.15 9.24
N ARG A 7 38.11 -3.43 8.33
CA ARG A 7 38.29 -1.97 8.44
C ARG A 7 36.98 -1.20 8.26
N ALA A 8 36.11 -1.64 7.35
CA ALA A 8 34.79 -1.03 7.17
C ALA A 8 33.90 -1.21 8.41
N ALA A 9 33.90 -2.42 8.99
CA ALA A 9 33.18 -2.69 10.23
C ALA A 9 33.70 -1.84 11.40
N ILE A 10 35.02 -1.69 11.56
CA ILE A 10 35.64 -0.83 12.57
C ILE A 10 35.19 0.63 12.40
N ALA A 11 35.23 1.16 11.16
CA ALA A 11 34.84 2.55 10.89
C ALA A 11 33.35 2.83 11.23
N VAL A 12 32.47 1.85 10.98
CA VAL A 12 31.05 1.93 11.36
C VAL A 12 30.90 1.98 12.88
N ILE A 13 31.60 1.11 13.60
CA ILE A 13 31.57 1.06 15.07
C ILE A 13 32.08 2.38 15.67
N ASP A 14 33.20 2.90 15.16
CA ASP A 14 33.79 4.16 15.64
C ASP A 14 32.82 5.33 15.46
N LYS A 15 32.16 5.39 14.29
CA LYS A 15 31.24 6.48 13.99
C LYS A 15 29.93 6.38 14.76
N LEU A 16 29.39 5.17 14.98
CA LEU A 16 28.27 4.96 15.89
C LEU A 16 28.61 5.39 17.32
N SER A 17 29.82 5.07 17.78
CA SER A 17 30.28 5.52 19.09
C SER A 17 30.36 7.05 19.16
N GLU A 18 30.74 7.73 18.08
CA GLU A 18 30.80 9.19 18.03
C GLU A 18 29.41 9.82 18.09
N VAL A 19 28.43 9.26 17.36
CA VAL A 19 27.01 9.68 17.41
C VAL A 19 26.47 9.58 18.83
N LEU A 20 26.68 8.42 19.49
CA LEU A 20 26.24 8.23 20.88
C LEU A 20 26.89 9.24 21.82
N ARG A 21 28.18 9.52 21.64
CA ARG A 21 28.90 10.51 22.46
C ARG A 21 28.39 11.93 22.26
N HIS A 22 28.07 12.29 21.02
CA HIS A 22 27.55 13.61 20.68
C HIS A 22 26.18 13.86 21.32
N GLU A 23 25.29 12.88 21.24
CA GLU A 23 23.90 13.03 21.69
C GLU A 23 23.72 12.76 23.20
N LEU A 24 24.54 11.87 23.78
CA LEU A 24 24.41 11.39 25.16
C LEU A 24 25.67 11.63 26.02
N GLY A 25 26.62 12.44 25.55
CA GLY A 25 27.83 12.82 26.29
C GLY A 25 28.92 11.74 26.38
N ASP A 26 30.05 12.10 27.00
CA ASP A 26 31.28 11.28 27.00
C ASP A 26 31.14 9.89 27.64
N ASP A 27 30.21 9.74 28.58
CA ASP A 27 29.93 8.48 29.27
C ASP A 27 28.77 7.68 28.64
N ALA A 28 28.30 8.06 27.45
CA ALA A 28 27.22 7.41 26.71
C ALA A 28 27.39 5.89 26.66
N GLN A 29 28.59 5.38 26.35
CA GLN A 29 28.85 3.94 26.27
C GLN A 29 28.60 3.22 27.61
N THR A 30 28.93 3.86 28.73
CA THR A 30 28.78 3.25 30.06
C THR A 30 27.35 3.31 30.58
N THR A 31 26.58 4.31 30.12
CA THR A 31 25.19 4.52 30.51
C THR A 31 24.19 3.85 29.53
N TRP A 32 24.62 3.54 28.31
CA TRP A 32 23.79 2.95 27.27
C TRP A 32 23.07 1.65 27.68
N PRO A 33 23.70 0.69 28.40
CA PRO A 33 22.97 -0.52 28.79
C PRO A 33 21.74 -0.24 29.66
N VAL A 34 21.79 0.82 30.48
CA VAL A 34 20.64 1.28 31.28
C VAL A 34 19.62 2.02 30.40
N LEU A 35 20.08 2.94 29.55
CA LEU A 35 19.19 3.69 28.66
C LEU A 35 18.48 2.78 27.66
N GLY A 36 19.21 1.88 27.00
CA GLY A 36 18.68 0.93 26.03
C GLY A 36 17.60 0.03 26.62
N ALA A 37 17.83 -0.51 27.82
CA ALA A 37 16.84 -1.34 28.52
C ALA A 37 15.56 -0.55 28.87
N LEU A 38 15.71 0.70 29.32
CA LEU A 38 14.57 1.57 29.61
C LEU A 38 13.78 1.90 28.33
N LEU A 39 14.47 2.30 27.26
CA LEU A 39 13.86 2.70 26.00
C LEU A 39 13.14 1.52 25.33
N GLN A 40 13.73 0.33 25.31
CA GLN A 40 13.08 -0.88 24.79
C GLN A 40 11.79 -1.20 25.55
N ASN A 41 11.81 -1.11 26.89
CA ASN A 41 10.61 -1.34 27.68
C ASN A 41 9.56 -0.23 27.48
N HIS A 42 9.98 1.03 27.36
CA HIS A 42 9.07 2.15 27.10
C HIS A 42 8.36 2.00 25.76
N LEU A 43 9.10 1.68 24.69
CA LEU A 43 8.55 1.44 23.34
C LEU A 43 7.67 0.17 23.27
N SER A 44 7.74 -0.69 24.29
CA SER A 44 6.91 -1.89 24.41
C SER A 44 5.77 -1.74 25.44
N ASP A 45 5.49 -0.52 25.91
CA ASP A 45 4.52 -0.21 26.97
C ASP A 45 4.71 -1.01 28.29
N LYS A 46 5.96 -1.36 28.62
CA LYS A 46 6.31 -2.09 29.84
C LYS A 46 6.76 -1.16 30.97
N TYR A 47 6.06 -1.22 32.09
CA TYR A 47 6.45 -0.51 33.32
C TYR A 47 7.79 -1.02 33.88
N THR A 48 8.71 -0.09 34.17
CA THR A 48 10.05 -0.44 34.65
C THR A 48 10.36 0.26 35.97
N THR A 49 10.67 -0.50 37.03
CA THR A 49 11.16 0.04 38.30
C THR A 49 12.68 0.20 38.29
N ILE A 50 13.26 0.98 39.21
CA ILE A 50 14.72 1.15 39.32
C ILE A 50 15.45 -0.19 39.46
N THR A 51 14.92 -1.11 40.28
CA THR A 51 15.53 -2.44 40.49
C THR A 51 15.44 -3.30 39.23
N ALA A 52 14.27 -3.33 38.58
CA ALA A 52 14.10 -4.07 37.32
C ALA A 52 15.00 -3.52 36.21
N LEU A 53 15.14 -2.19 36.12
CA LEU A 53 16.03 -1.55 35.17
C LEU A 53 17.50 -1.91 35.42
N ALA A 54 17.91 -1.94 36.69
CA ALA A 54 19.26 -2.34 37.06
C ALA A 54 19.55 -3.79 36.66
N ASP A 55 18.60 -4.70 36.90
CA ASP A 55 18.74 -6.12 36.54
C ASP A 55 18.77 -6.33 35.00
N LEU A 56 17.97 -5.57 34.25
CA LEU A 56 17.93 -5.64 32.77
C LEU A 56 19.16 -5.05 32.07
N SER A 57 19.85 -4.10 32.72
CA SER A 57 20.99 -3.41 32.11
C SER A 57 22.23 -4.29 31.93
N GLY A 58 22.30 -5.46 32.58
CA GLY A 58 23.49 -6.33 32.57
C GLY A 58 24.70 -5.79 33.36
N LEU A 59 24.60 -4.59 33.96
CA LEU A 59 25.64 -4.01 34.80
C LEU A 59 25.52 -4.50 36.27
N PRO A 60 26.61 -4.49 37.05
CA PRO A 60 26.51 -4.68 38.50
C PRO A 60 25.50 -3.71 39.12
N ARG A 61 24.62 -4.18 39.99
CA ARG A 61 23.49 -3.39 40.54
C ARG A 61 23.90 -2.04 41.11
N THR A 62 25.06 -1.95 41.76
CA THR A 62 25.59 -0.69 42.31
C THR A 62 25.98 0.30 41.22
N SER A 63 26.55 -0.17 40.11
CA SER A 63 26.90 0.63 38.93
C SER A 63 25.65 1.04 38.15
N ALA A 64 24.72 0.11 37.92
CA ALA A 64 23.46 0.39 37.24
C ALA A 64 22.64 1.45 37.98
N ARG A 65 22.53 1.32 39.31
CA ARG A 65 21.84 2.34 40.14
C ARG A 65 22.53 3.70 40.04
N ARG A 66 23.86 3.76 40.13
CA ARG A 66 24.61 5.02 39.95
C ARG A 66 24.30 5.66 38.60
N ALA A 67 24.29 4.88 37.52
CA ALA A 67 23.94 5.37 36.18
C ALA A 67 22.49 5.88 36.13
N VAL A 68 21.51 5.14 36.67
CA VAL A 68 20.10 5.59 36.72
C VAL A 68 19.96 6.95 37.43
N PHE A 69 20.62 7.14 38.58
CA PHE A 69 20.58 8.42 39.30
C PHE A 69 21.33 9.54 38.58
N ALA A 70 22.45 9.24 37.92
CA ALA A 70 23.18 10.22 37.10
C ALA A 70 22.35 10.69 35.89
N LEU A 71 21.69 9.75 35.20
CA LEU A 71 20.80 10.03 34.07
C LEU A 71 19.57 10.84 34.49
N LYS A 72 19.03 10.58 35.69
CA LYS A 72 17.99 11.43 36.29
C LYS A 72 18.51 12.85 36.57
N ALA A 73 19.71 12.98 37.13
CA ALA A 73 20.31 14.30 37.42
C ALA A 73 20.55 15.13 36.15
N ARG A 74 20.80 14.47 35.01
CA ARG A 74 20.89 15.10 33.68
C ARG A 74 19.54 15.47 33.06
N GLY A 75 18.44 15.15 33.73
CA GLY A 75 17.09 15.40 33.24
C GLY A 75 16.65 14.45 32.12
N TRP A 76 17.33 13.32 31.90
CA TRP A 76 16.93 12.36 30.86
C TRP A 76 15.86 11.38 31.35
N LEU A 77 15.84 11.13 32.66
CA LEU A 77 14.89 10.23 33.29
C LEU A 77 14.00 10.98 34.29
N GLN A 78 12.74 10.56 34.39
CA GLN A 78 11.84 10.99 35.45
C GLN A 78 11.40 9.78 36.28
N PHE A 79 11.25 9.99 37.59
CA PHE A 79 10.70 8.98 38.49
C PHE A 79 9.25 9.34 38.80
N ARG A 80 8.33 8.44 38.48
CA ARG A 80 6.91 8.55 38.80
C ARG A 80 6.59 7.63 39.99
N PRO A 81 6.11 8.15 41.13
CA PRO A 81 5.74 7.32 42.27
C PRO A 81 4.59 6.38 41.88
N LEU A 82 4.66 5.12 42.33
CA LEU A 82 3.62 4.11 42.07
C LEU A 82 2.43 4.24 43.05
N SER A 83 2.62 4.92 44.18
CA SER A 83 1.60 5.21 45.19
C SER A 83 2.01 6.44 46.01
N GLY A 84 1.04 7.20 46.53
CA GLY A 84 1.25 8.43 47.30
C GLY A 84 1.98 8.26 48.65
N THR A 85 2.17 7.02 49.13
CA THR A 85 2.82 6.72 50.42
C THR A 85 3.98 5.73 50.32
N GLY A 86 4.38 5.30 49.11
CA GLY A 86 5.37 4.23 48.91
C GLY A 86 6.70 4.70 48.32
N ASN A 87 7.81 4.10 48.78
CA ASN A 87 9.17 4.35 48.27
C ASN A 87 9.46 3.77 46.87
N ARG A 88 8.45 3.21 46.16
CA ARG A 88 8.62 2.59 44.84
C ARG A 88 8.24 3.58 43.74
N ALA A 89 9.14 3.77 42.78
CA ALA A 89 8.92 4.61 41.62
C ALA A 89 9.19 3.84 40.32
N THR A 90 8.39 4.15 39.31
CA THR A 90 8.63 3.78 37.92
C THR A 90 9.58 4.80 37.29
N VAL A 91 10.50 4.32 36.48
CA VAL A 91 11.42 5.13 35.67
C VAL A 91 10.80 5.29 34.29
N ILE A 92 10.70 6.53 33.82
CA ILE A 92 10.26 6.85 32.45
C ILE A 92 11.30 7.74 31.77
N PRO A 93 11.48 7.62 30.44
CA PRO A 93 12.25 8.59 29.68
C PRO A 93 11.51 9.94 29.67
N THR A 94 12.28 11.02 29.63
CA THR A 94 11.75 12.38 29.41
C THR A 94 11.61 12.67 27.92
N ALA A 95 10.83 13.70 27.57
CA ALA A 95 10.71 14.17 26.18
C ALA A 95 12.08 14.50 25.57
N ALA A 96 12.97 15.16 26.33
CA ALA A 96 14.32 15.49 25.89
C ALA A 96 15.16 14.25 25.54
N LEU A 97 15.00 13.14 26.27
CA LEU A 97 15.68 11.89 25.93
C LEU A 97 15.10 11.26 24.65
N LEU A 98 13.79 11.34 24.45
CA LEU A 98 13.14 10.82 23.25
C LEU A 98 13.55 11.60 21.99
N GLU A 99 13.64 12.93 22.06
CA GLU A 99 14.15 13.76 20.96
C GLU A 99 15.60 13.39 20.57
N ARG A 100 16.45 13.08 21.56
CA ARG A 100 17.82 12.61 21.31
C ARG A 100 17.81 11.21 20.68
N LEU A 101 16.91 10.34 21.11
CA LEU A 101 16.75 9.01 20.49
C LEU A 101 16.36 9.13 19.02
N ASP A 102 15.48 10.07 18.67
CA ASP A 102 15.13 10.33 17.27
C ASP A 102 16.37 10.78 16.47
N SER A 103 17.18 11.70 17.01
CA SER A 103 18.44 12.14 16.38
C SER A 103 19.45 11.00 16.20
N ILE A 104 19.67 10.18 17.24
CA ILE A 104 20.55 9.00 17.18
C ILE A 104 20.05 8.02 16.12
N THR A 105 18.74 7.78 16.07
CA THR A 105 18.11 6.88 15.10
C THR A 105 18.32 7.38 13.68
N GLU A 106 18.08 8.67 13.42
CA GLU A 106 18.32 9.28 12.12
C GLU A 106 19.79 9.16 11.68
N GLN A 107 20.73 9.54 12.55
CA GLN A 107 22.17 9.50 12.26
C GLN A 107 22.68 8.07 12.07
N THR A 108 22.20 7.11 12.87
CA THR A 108 22.53 5.68 12.76
C THR A 108 22.03 5.11 11.44
N ILE A 109 20.80 5.44 11.03
CA ILE A 109 20.27 4.98 9.74
C ILE A 109 21.06 5.61 8.59
N ARG A 110 21.36 6.92 8.63
CA ARG A 110 22.22 7.58 7.62
C ARG A 110 23.56 6.85 7.44
N LEU A 111 24.17 6.44 8.55
CA LEU A 111 25.44 5.73 8.55
C LEU A 111 25.36 4.34 7.92
N ILE A 112 24.37 3.54 8.32
CA ILE A 112 24.15 2.18 7.78
C ILE A 112 23.85 2.25 6.29
N VAL A 113 23.05 3.23 5.86
CA VAL A 113 22.71 3.47 4.46
C VAL A 113 23.96 3.86 3.66
N GLY A 114 24.77 4.80 4.17
CA GLY A 114 26.03 5.18 3.53
C GLY A 114 27.02 4.02 3.36
N ALA A 115 27.06 3.08 4.32
CA ALA A 115 27.92 1.91 4.28
C ALA A 115 27.42 0.79 3.34
N SER A 116 26.14 0.79 2.98
CA SER A 116 25.52 -0.23 2.11
C SER A 116 25.76 0.03 0.62
N HIS A 117 26.28 1.20 0.25
CA HIS A 117 26.59 1.57 -1.13
C HIS A 117 27.96 1.04 -1.61
N THR A 118 28.11 -0.28 -1.72
CA THR A 118 29.23 -0.88 -2.46
C THR A 118 28.80 -2.11 -3.26
N HIS A 119 28.26 -1.89 -4.48
CA HIS A 119 28.76 -2.41 -5.77
C HIS A 119 27.68 -2.45 -6.89
N SER A 120 27.85 -1.58 -7.91
CA SER A 120 27.55 -1.69 -9.38
C SER A 120 26.13 -2.10 -9.85
N LEU A 121 25.45 -1.45 -10.80
CA LEU A 121 25.90 -1.01 -12.13
C LEU A 121 25.07 0.18 -12.69
N ASP A 122 25.83 1.15 -13.20
CA ASP A 122 25.59 2.00 -14.37
C ASP A 122 25.04 3.45 -14.23
N ARG A 123 25.96 4.36 -14.61
CA ARG A 123 25.87 5.78 -14.98
C ARG A 123 25.61 6.83 -13.90
N PHE A 124 26.74 7.35 -13.40
CA PHE A 124 26.89 8.65 -12.76
C PHE A 124 26.37 9.78 -13.68
N ASP A 125 25.21 10.32 -13.35
CA ASP A 125 24.90 11.72 -13.59
C ASP A 125 25.16 12.49 -12.28
N ALA A 126 26.24 13.26 -12.26
CA ALA A 126 26.66 14.04 -11.10
C ALA A 126 25.70 15.23 -10.80
N ALA A 127 24.68 15.46 -11.62
CA ALA A 127 23.58 16.37 -11.29
C ALA A 127 22.63 15.82 -10.20
N SER A 128 22.65 14.50 -9.93
CA SER A 128 21.81 13.83 -8.91
C SER A 128 22.37 13.85 -7.48
N LEU A 129 23.50 14.55 -7.25
CA LEU A 129 24.17 14.63 -5.94
C LEU A 129 23.68 15.78 -5.05
N ALA A 130 22.66 16.54 -5.48
CA ALA A 130 21.89 17.32 -4.53
C ALA A 130 21.11 16.35 -3.63
N PRO A 131 21.17 16.47 -2.28
CA PRO A 131 20.33 15.65 -1.43
C PRO A 131 18.87 15.90 -1.84
N ALA A 132 18.18 14.85 -2.30
CA ALA A 132 16.73 14.93 -2.46
C ALA A 132 16.15 15.42 -1.13
N PRO A 133 15.23 16.40 -1.12
CA PRO A 133 14.65 16.89 0.11
C PRO A 133 13.96 15.71 0.82
N ASP A 134 14.53 15.27 1.94
CA ASP A 134 13.91 14.23 2.76
C ASP A 134 12.52 14.72 3.18
N ILE A 135 11.48 13.92 2.91
CA ILE A 135 10.14 14.22 3.41
C ILE A 135 10.18 14.13 4.94
N ALA A 136 9.67 15.16 5.59
CA ALA A 136 9.60 15.21 7.04
C ALA A 136 8.78 14.03 7.59
N TRP A 137 8.99 13.70 8.86
CA TRP A 137 8.07 12.80 9.54
C TRP A 137 6.73 13.51 9.81
N PRO A 138 5.61 12.75 9.82
CA PRO A 138 4.33 13.29 10.25
C PRO A 138 4.43 14.01 11.58
N ARG A 139 3.84 15.21 11.64
CA ARG A 139 3.78 16.00 12.87
C ARG A 139 2.38 15.94 13.44
N ALA A 140 2.28 16.15 14.75
CA ALA A 140 0.98 16.33 15.39
C ALA A 140 0.25 17.52 14.78
N ALA A 141 -1.08 17.48 14.78
CA ALA A 141 -1.91 18.56 14.29
C ALA A 141 -1.54 19.89 14.97
N VAL A 142 -1.27 20.92 14.16
CA VAL A 142 -0.84 22.25 14.65
C VAL A 142 -1.89 22.91 15.54
N GLN A 143 -3.17 22.62 15.28
CA GLN A 143 -4.32 23.16 16.01
C GLN A 143 -4.55 22.47 17.37
N GLY A 144 -3.77 21.42 17.69
CA GLY A 144 -4.00 20.59 18.87
C GLY A 144 -4.98 19.45 18.62
N PHE A 145 -5.38 18.77 19.68
CA PHE A 145 -6.30 17.63 19.63
C PHE A 145 -7.70 18.04 20.12
N ASN A 146 -8.72 17.84 19.29
CA ASN A 146 -10.12 18.08 19.62
C ASN A 146 -10.84 16.75 19.78
N ASP A 147 -11.15 16.39 21.04
CA ASP A 147 -11.82 15.15 21.39
C ASP A 147 -13.34 15.17 21.18
N ALA A 148 -13.92 16.35 20.90
CA ALA A 148 -15.34 16.49 20.59
C ALA A 148 -15.69 16.06 19.16
N ILE A 149 -14.72 15.98 18.25
CA ILE A 149 -14.93 15.56 16.87
C ILE A 149 -14.48 14.11 16.70
N GLU A 150 -15.38 13.25 16.21
CA GLU A 150 -15.08 11.88 15.81
C GLU A 150 -15.30 11.68 14.31
N LEU A 151 -14.18 11.62 13.57
CA LEU A 151 -14.17 11.32 12.15
C LEU A 151 -14.44 9.83 11.92
N THR A 152 -15.44 9.52 11.11
CA THR A 152 -15.69 8.14 10.65
C THR A 152 -15.14 7.94 9.24
N LEU A 153 -14.27 6.94 9.07
CA LEU A 153 -13.80 6.46 7.77
C LEU A 153 -14.45 5.09 7.47
N VAL A 154 -15.27 5.01 6.44
CA VAL A 154 -15.85 3.75 5.94
C VAL A 154 -15.06 3.25 4.74
N ALA A 155 -14.44 2.09 4.86
CA ALA A 155 -13.51 1.55 3.88
C ALA A 155 -13.68 0.03 3.65
N TYR A 156 -13.17 -0.45 2.53
CA TYR A 156 -13.02 -1.88 2.27
C TYR A 156 -11.72 -2.41 2.91
N GLU A 157 -11.60 -3.73 3.01
CA GLU A 157 -10.38 -4.39 3.48
C GLU A 157 -9.20 -4.21 2.51
N ASP A 158 -8.35 -3.24 2.82
CA ASP A 158 -7.10 -2.96 2.12
C ASP A 158 -5.98 -2.67 3.12
N PRO A 159 -4.71 -3.00 2.81
CA PRO A 159 -3.62 -2.83 3.76
C PRO A 159 -3.43 -1.38 4.22
N VAL A 160 -3.75 -0.36 3.41
CA VAL A 160 -3.67 1.04 3.88
C VAL A 160 -4.66 1.32 5.00
N PHE A 161 -5.88 0.80 4.91
CA PHE A 161 -6.91 1.00 5.93
C PHE A 161 -6.65 0.15 7.17
N ASP A 162 -6.04 -1.03 6.99
CA ASP A 162 -5.50 -1.81 8.11
C ASP A 162 -4.40 -1.03 8.84
N ILE A 163 -3.48 -0.37 8.11
CA ILE A 163 -2.45 0.48 8.73
C ILE A 163 -3.09 1.63 9.51
N VAL A 164 -4.08 2.32 8.94
CA VAL A 164 -4.82 3.40 9.63
C VAL A 164 -5.50 2.88 10.90
N LYS A 165 -6.13 1.69 10.83
CA LYS A 165 -6.82 1.07 11.97
C LYS A 165 -5.88 0.60 13.07
N HIS A 166 -4.78 -0.07 12.72
CA HIS A 166 -3.81 -0.60 13.70
C HIS A 166 -2.96 0.51 14.35
N ASN A 167 -2.68 1.59 13.61
CA ASN A 167 -1.90 2.73 14.11
C ASN A 167 -2.78 3.92 14.51
N ARG A 168 -4.04 3.65 14.87
CA ARG A 168 -5.07 4.68 15.09
C ARG A 168 -4.60 5.81 16.00
N THR A 169 -3.92 5.51 17.10
CA THR A 169 -3.46 6.54 18.07
C THR A 169 -2.53 7.57 17.43
N ASP A 170 -1.61 7.12 16.57
CA ASP A 170 -0.70 8.03 15.85
C ASP A 170 -1.46 8.81 14.79
N ILE A 171 -2.37 8.15 14.06
CA ILE A 171 -3.20 8.83 13.06
C ILE A 171 -4.11 9.89 13.71
N GLU A 172 -4.73 9.60 14.85
CA GLU A 172 -5.50 10.56 15.65
C GLU A 172 -4.65 11.77 16.05
N ARG A 173 -3.40 11.55 16.46
CA ARG A 173 -2.45 12.62 16.79
C ARG A 173 -2.12 13.48 15.57
N PHE A 174 -1.96 12.90 14.39
CA PHE A 174 -1.68 13.63 13.15
C PHE A 174 -2.90 14.39 12.65
N LEU A 175 -4.10 13.81 12.76
CA LEU A 175 -5.37 14.43 12.39
C LEU A 175 -5.83 15.51 13.38
N GLY A 176 -5.51 15.37 14.66
CA GLY A 176 -5.99 16.25 15.72
C GLY A 176 -7.44 15.98 16.14
N VAL A 177 -8.03 14.85 15.76
CA VAL A 177 -9.41 14.45 16.10
C VAL A 177 -9.48 12.95 16.38
N ARG A 178 -10.60 12.48 16.97
CA ARG A 178 -10.86 11.05 17.13
C ARG A 178 -11.14 10.40 15.77
N LEU A 179 -10.75 9.13 15.65
CA LEU A 179 -10.92 8.37 14.40
C LEU A 179 -11.63 7.04 14.65
N ARG A 180 -12.75 6.85 13.95
CA ARG A 180 -13.47 5.59 13.87
C ARG A 180 -13.31 5.00 12.46
N VAL A 181 -12.68 3.83 12.35
CA VAL A 181 -12.49 3.14 11.07
C VAL A 181 -13.44 1.95 10.97
N LEU A 182 -14.35 1.97 10.00
CA LEU A 182 -15.25 0.87 9.68
C LEU A 182 -14.74 0.17 8.41
N THR A 183 -14.23 -1.05 8.55
CA THR A 183 -13.70 -1.87 7.45
C THR A 183 -14.65 -3.02 7.12
N TYR A 184 -14.97 -3.22 5.84
CA TYR A 184 -15.80 -4.33 5.37
C TYR A 184 -15.06 -5.20 4.34
N PRO A 185 -15.32 -6.52 4.29
CA PRO A 185 -14.87 -7.37 3.19
C PRO A 185 -15.34 -6.82 1.84
N GLN A 186 -14.53 -6.97 0.79
CA GLN A 186 -14.79 -6.38 -0.54
C GLN A 186 -16.20 -6.68 -1.06
N ASP A 187 -16.65 -7.93 -0.93
CA ASP A 187 -17.94 -8.40 -1.44
C ASP A 187 -19.15 -7.76 -0.73
N ALA A 188 -18.97 -7.36 0.53
CA ALA A 188 -20.00 -6.66 1.32
C ALA A 188 -19.85 -5.13 1.26
N TYR A 189 -18.71 -4.64 0.79
CA TYR A 189 -18.38 -3.21 0.86
C TYR A 189 -19.29 -2.35 0.01
N ARG A 190 -19.67 -2.80 -1.19
CA ARG A 190 -20.59 -2.06 -2.06
C ARG A 190 -21.90 -1.73 -1.34
N GLN A 191 -22.54 -2.74 -0.77
CA GLN A 191 -23.80 -2.57 -0.05
C GLN A 191 -23.63 -1.64 1.17
N ALA A 192 -22.54 -1.80 1.92
CA ALA A 192 -22.24 -0.94 3.06
C ALA A 192 -22.00 0.52 2.64
N LEU A 193 -21.30 0.73 1.52
CA LEU A 193 -21.05 2.05 0.95
C LEU A 193 -22.35 2.70 0.48
N GLU A 194 -23.18 1.99 -0.28
CA GLU A 194 -24.50 2.49 -0.72
C GLU A 194 -25.38 2.89 0.46
N GLN A 195 -25.46 2.06 1.50
CA GLN A 195 -26.18 2.39 2.74
C GLN A 195 -25.59 3.62 3.45
N THR A 196 -24.27 3.73 3.47
CA THR A 196 -23.55 4.87 4.06
C THR A 196 -23.84 6.16 3.30
N LEU A 197 -23.90 6.10 1.97
CA LEU A 197 -24.18 7.24 1.10
C LEU A 197 -25.67 7.63 1.08
N ALA A 198 -26.58 6.66 1.21
CA ALA A 198 -28.02 6.86 1.19
C ALA A 198 -28.63 7.32 2.53
N GLY A 199 -27.88 7.23 3.63
CA GLY A 199 -28.39 7.66 4.94
C GLY A 199 -28.69 9.17 4.99
N GLU A 200 -29.62 9.57 5.87
CA GLU A 200 -30.04 10.96 6.06
C GLU A 200 -28.86 11.88 6.42
N SER A 201 -28.86 13.16 6.04
CA SER A 201 -27.78 14.10 6.39
C SER A 201 -27.31 13.95 7.84
N CYS A 202 -26.00 13.80 8.05
CA CYS A 202 -25.44 13.75 9.41
C CYS A 202 -25.70 15.10 10.06
N VAL A 203 -26.68 15.17 10.96
CA VAL A 203 -27.10 16.42 11.61
C VAL A 203 -26.04 16.93 12.59
N GLU A 204 -25.10 16.07 13.01
CA GLU A 204 -24.06 16.41 13.97
C GLU A 204 -22.79 16.95 13.28
N GLU A 205 -22.51 18.24 13.49
CA GLU A 205 -21.29 18.93 13.03
C GLU A 205 -19.99 18.26 13.52
N THR A 206 -20.07 17.49 14.61
CA THR A 206 -18.96 16.81 15.28
C THR A 206 -18.65 15.42 14.72
N ALA A 207 -19.40 14.93 13.75
CA ALA A 207 -19.26 13.57 13.21
C ALA A 207 -18.97 13.58 11.69
N PRO A 208 -17.81 14.10 11.24
CA PRO A 208 -17.45 14.09 9.84
C PRO A 208 -17.32 12.67 9.30
N LEU A 209 -17.73 12.48 8.04
CA LEU A 209 -17.72 11.19 7.36
C LEU A 209 -16.81 11.23 6.13
N LEU A 210 -15.97 10.21 6.00
CA LEU A 210 -15.16 9.90 4.82
C LEU A 210 -15.47 8.48 4.34
N VAL A 211 -15.38 8.29 3.02
CA VAL A 211 -15.51 6.97 2.40
C VAL A 211 -14.31 6.68 1.49
N ALA A 212 -13.89 5.42 1.45
CA ALA A 212 -12.85 4.95 0.55
C ALA A 212 -13.43 4.36 -0.75
N ILE A 213 -13.14 4.96 -1.89
CA ILE A 213 -13.73 4.54 -3.16
C ILE A 213 -12.67 3.88 -4.04
N PRO A 214 -12.87 2.63 -4.50
CA PRO A 214 -12.05 2.05 -5.57
C PRO A 214 -12.07 2.93 -6.82
N PHE A 215 -10.93 3.12 -7.48
CA PHE A 215 -10.83 4.03 -8.64
C PHE A 215 -11.94 3.84 -9.69
N PRO A 216 -12.30 2.60 -10.09
CA PRO A 216 -13.33 2.38 -11.11
C PRO A 216 -14.76 2.70 -10.67
N TRP A 217 -15.01 2.98 -9.39
CA TRP A 217 -16.37 3.25 -8.88
C TRP A 217 -16.69 4.75 -8.85
N LEU A 218 -15.71 5.63 -9.04
CA LEU A 218 -15.89 7.07 -8.82
C LEU A 218 -16.98 7.69 -9.71
N ALA A 219 -17.01 7.36 -11.00
CA ALA A 219 -17.96 7.99 -11.91
C ALA A 219 -19.41 7.56 -11.65
N GLU A 220 -19.63 6.28 -11.35
CA GLU A 220 -20.96 5.77 -10.94
C GLU A 220 -21.43 6.55 -9.70
N LEU A 221 -20.59 6.66 -8.66
CA LEU A 221 -20.96 7.28 -7.40
C LEU A 221 -21.09 8.81 -7.47
N SER A 222 -20.28 9.49 -8.28
CA SER A 222 -20.36 10.95 -8.44
C SER A 222 -21.60 11.39 -9.23
N ARG A 223 -22.09 10.59 -10.19
CA ARG A 223 -23.32 10.92 -10.95
C ARG A 223 -24.59 10.90 -10.11
N HIS A 224 -24.62 10.10 -9.05
CA HIS A 224 -25.78 10.02 -8.15
C HIS A 224 -25.85 11.17 -7.14
N GLY A 225 -24.93 12.14 -7.19
CA GLY A 225 -24.92 13.30 -6.29
C GLY A 225 -24.58 12.97 -4.83
N HIS A 226 -24.07 11.76 -4.57
CA HIS A 226 -23.74 11.29 -3.22
C HIS A 226 -22.37 11.76 -2.72
N LEU A 227 -21.54 12.32 -3.61
CA LEU A 227 -20.19 12.81 -3.28
C LEU A 227 -20.13 14.33 -3.43
N LEU A 228 -19.39 14.98 -2.53
CA LEU A 228 -19.17 16.41 -2.54
C LEU A 228 -18.11 16.79 -3.60
N GLU A 229 -18.35 17.90 -4.31
CA GLU A 229 -17.33 18.53 -5.17
C GLU A 229 -16.27 19.21 -4.30
N LEU A 230 -15.00 18.84 -4.50
CA LEU A 230 -13.92 19.20 -3.58
C LEU A 230 -13.21 20.51 -3.95
N GLN A 231 -13.46 21.10 -5.12
CA GLN A 231 -12.69 22.26 -5.59
C GLN A 231 -12.90 23.50 -4.74
N ALA A 232 -14.10 23.72 -4.20
CA ALA A 232 -14.35 24.85 -3.31
C ALA A 232 -13.53 24.71 -2.00
N LEU A 233 -13.44 23.50 -1.46
CA LEU A 233 -12.62 23.19 -0.29
C LEU A 233 -11.12 23.30 -0.61
N GLN A 234 -10.70 22.76 -1.76
CA GLN A 234 -9.33 22.83 -2.24
C GLN A 234 -8.86 24.29 -2.43
N ALA A 235 -9.68 25.14 -3.04
CA ALA A 235 -9.37 26.54 -3.29
C ALA A 235 -9.24 27.37 -1.99
N GLY A 236 -9.87 26.92 -0.90
CA GLY A 236 -9.73 27.53 0.42
C GLY A 236 -8.43 27.19 1.15
N GLY A 237 -7.64 26.23 0.64
CA GLY A 237 -6.43 25.70 1.27
C GLY A 237 -5.15 25.89 0.45
N ARG A 238 -4.09 25.18 0.86
CA ARG A 238 -2.81 25.11 0.11
C ARG A 238 -2.64 23.79 -0.65
N PHE A 239 -3.66 22.93 -0.62
CA PHE A 239 -3.60 21.62 -1.23
C PHE A 239 -3.52 21.70 -2.76
N SER A 240 -2.53 21.02 -3.33
CA SER A 240 -2.28 21.00 -4.77
C SER A 240 -2.11 19.58 -5.27
N GLY A 241 -2.69 19.32 -6.45
CA GLY A 241 -2.49 18.09 -7.21
C GLY A 241 -1.13 18.00 -7.89
N ALA A 242 -0.30 19.05 -7.87
CA ALA A 242 0.94 19.13 -8.66
C ALA A 242 2.00 18.09 -8.29
N ASP A 243 1.98 17.59 -7.06
CA ASP A 243 2.90 16.55 -6.60
C ASP A 243 2.33 15.14 -6.81
N PHE A 244 1.09 15.00 -7.32
CA PHE A 244 0.53 13.70 -7.67
C PHE A 244 0.91 13.30 -9.10
N TYR A 245 1.09 12.00 -9.35
CA TYR A 245 1.22 11.52 -10.73
C TYR A 245 -0.04 11.87 -11.53
N ASP A 246 0.10 12.43 -12.73
CA ASP A 246 -1.03 12.88 -13.56
C ASP A 246 -2.13 11.80 -13.73
N ALA A 247 -1.74 10.57 -14.06
CA ALA A 247 -2.69 9.46 -14.24
C ALA A 247 -3.43 9.10 -12.94
N VAL A 248 -2.77 9.25 -11.80
CA VAL A 248 -3.34 8.99 -10.48
C VAL A 248 -4.24 10.13 -10.04
N TRP A 249 -3.78 11.38 -10.20
CA TRP A 249 -4.56 12.58 -9.88
C TRP A 249 -5.88 12.60 -10.63
N ARG A 250 -5.85 12.33 -11.95
CA ARG A 250 -7.05 12.27 -12.80
C ARG A 250 -8.07 11.22 -12.37
N ALA A 251 -7.66 10.16 -11.66
CA ALA A 251 -8.58 9.16 -11.15
C ALA A 251 -9.56 9.71 -10.09
N GLY A 252 -9.25 10.86 -9.49
CA GLY A 252 -10.15 11.59 -8.59
C GLY A 252 -11.17 12.50 -9.29
N TRP A 253 -11.09 12.62 -10.61
CA TRP A 253 -11.92 13.53 -11.41
C TRP A 253 -12.95 12.77 -12.23
N ASN A 254 -14.14 13.36 -12.35
CA ASN A 254 -15.18 12.92 -13.27
C ASN A 254 -15.87 14.13 -13.91
N ASN A 255 -16.08 14.12 -15.22
CA ASN A 255 -16.73 15.21 -15.97
C ASN A 255 -16.22 16.63 -15.65
N GLY A 256 -14.90 16.77 -15.48
CA GLY A 256 -14.26 18.05 -15.15
C GLY A 256 -14.37 18.49 -13.70
N GLN A 257 -14.97 17.66 -12.83
CA GLN A 257 -15.12 17.92 -11.40
C GLN A 257 -14.27 16.97 -10.54
N LEU A 258 -13.68 17.46 -9.46
CA LEU A 258 -12.89 16.70 -8.49
C LEU A 258 -13.79 16.21 -7.35
N TYR A 259 -13.92 14.89 -7.21
CA TYR A 259 -14.80 14.27 -6.20
C TYR A 259 -14.05 13.49 -5.13
N ALA A 260 -12.79 13.12 -5.38
CA ALA A 260 -12.02 12.32 -4.45
C ALA A 260 -10.51 12.53 -4.61
N ILE A 261 -9.74 12.30 -3.53
CA ILE A 261 -8.28 12.43 -3.53
C ILE A 261 -7.63 11.03 -3.50
N PRO A 262 -6.67 10.71 -4.37
CA PRO A 262 -5.96 9.43 -4.34
C PRO A 262 -5.16 9.24 -3.04
N LEU A 263 -5.39 8.10 -2.38
CA LEU A 263 -4.64 7.70 -1.18
C LEU A 263 -3.61 6.60 -1.50
N GLN A 264 -4.03 5.53 -2.17
CA GLN A 264 -3.16 4.40 -2.47
C GLN A 264 -3.43 3.90 -3.90
N PRO A 265 -2.74 4.44 -4.93
CA PRO A 265 -2.77 3.85 -6.26
C PRO A 265 -2.08 2.49 -6.26
N THR A 266 -2.56 1.56 -7.07
CA THR A 266 -2.03 0.20 -7.18
C THR A 266 -1.92 -0.20 -8.64
N LEU A 267 -0.92 -1.01 -8.96
CA LEU A 267 -0.75 -1.57 -10.30
C LEU A 267 -0.93 -3.09 -10.25
N ASP A 268 -1.56 -3.65 -11.27
CA ASP A 268 -1.62 -5.11 -11.46
C ASP A 268 -0.36 -5.60 -12.19
N PHE A 269 0.14 -6.75 -11.75
CA PHE A 269 1.38 -7.33 -12.23
C PHE A 269 1.28 -8.85 -12.31
N LEU A 270 2.17 -9.44 -13.09
CA LEU A 270 2.52 -10.84 -12.97
C LEU A 270 3.66 -11.02 -11.96
N TRP A 271 3.32 -11.53 -10.78
CA TRP A 271 4.27 -11.96 -9.76
C TRP A 271 4.76 -13.36 -10.09
N TYR A 272 6.05 -13.63 -9.89
CA TYR A 272 6.60 -14.97 -10.15
C TYR A 272 7.67 -15.37 -9.14
N ARG A 273 7.81 -16.68 -8.94
CA ARG A 273 8.86 -17.29 -8.12
C ARG A 273 10.18 -17.33 -8.89
N GLN A 274 10.97 -16.28 -8.78
CA GLN A 274 12.27 -16.14 -9.44
C GLN A 274 13.19 -17.33 -9.14
N ASP A 275 13.18 -17.84 -7.90
CA ASP A 275 13.97 -19.01 -7.54
C ASP A 275 13.55 -20.28 -8.29
N LEU A 276 12.26 -20.46 -8.58
CA LEU A 276 11.77 -21.59 -9.38
C LEU A 276 12.10 -21.43 -10.87
N PHE A 277 12.08 -20.20 -11.37
CA PHE A 277 12.48 -19.88 -12.74
C PHE A 277 13.97 -20.16 -12.95
N GLU A 278 14.83 -19.68 -12.05
CA GLU A 278 16.28 -19.92 -12.10
C GLU A 278 16.61 -21.42 -12.01
N ALA A 279 15.92 -22.16 -11.14
CA ALA A 279 16.14 -23.61 -10.99
C ALA A 279 15.79 -24.42 -12.25
N GLU A 280 14.88 -23.92 -13.10
CA GLU A 280 14.43 -24.59 -14.32
C GLU A 280 15.00 -23.92 -15.59
N GLY A 281 15.88 -22.92 -15.45
CA GLY A 281 16.49 -22.20 -16.56
C GLY A 281 15.51 -21.34 -17.38
N LEU A 282 14.41 -20.89 -16.75
CA LEU A 282 13.38 -20.09 -17.39
C LEU A 282 13.66 -18.58 -17.26
N SER A 283 13.31 -17.83 -18.30
CA SER A 283 13.28 -16.37 -18.25
C SER A 283 11.90 -15.87 -17.80
N PRO A 284 11.79 -14.67 -17.18
CA PRO A 284 10.49 -14.07 -16.86
C PRO A 284 9.63 -13.96 -18.13
N PRO A 285 8.34 -14.35 -18.08
CA PRO A 285 7.54 -14.46 -19.29
C PRO A 285 7.11 -13.07 -19.77
N VAL A 286 7.21 -12.83 -21.09
CA VAL A 286 6.84 -11.54 -21.69
C VAL A 286 5.70 -11.66 -22.68
N THR A 287 5.36 -12.87 -23.13
CA THR A 287 4.14 -13.12 -23.91
C THR A 287 3.15 -14.08 -23.23
N PHE A 288 1.92 -14.12 -23.74
CA PHE A 288 0.91 -15.11 -23.34
C PHE A 288 1.42 -16.54 -23.50
N GLU A 289 2.08 -16.85 -24.62
CA GLU A 289 2.67 -18.17 -24.85
C GLU A 289 3.76 -18.51 -23.82
N ASP A 290 4.61 -17.53 -23.45
CA ASP A 290 5.62 -17.71 -22.41
C ASP A 290 4.99 -18.06 -21.06
N VAL A 291 3.89 -17.39 -20.68
CA VAL A 291 3.21 -17.67 -19.42
C VAL A 291 2.66 -19.08 -19.41
N VAL A 292 1.97 -19.50 -20.48
CA VAL A 292 1.42 -20.85 -20.59
C VAL A 292 2.55 -21.89 -20.53
N HIS A 293 3.67 -21.63 -21.23
CA HIS A 293 4.85 -22.48 -21.19
C HIS A 293 5.43 -22.60 -19.77
N CYS A 294 5.65 -21.47 -19.09
CA CYS A 294 6.19 -21.43 -17.74
C CYS A 294 5.23 -22.08 -16.73
N ALA A 295 3.93 -21.84 -16.84
CA ALA A 295 2.92 -22.42 -15.97
C ALA A 295 2.92 -23.94 -16.07
N ARG A 296 2.92 -24.47 -17.30
CA ARG A 296 3.06 -25.91 -17.57
C ARG A 296 4.35 -26.48 -16.98
N ARG A 297 5.47 -25.78 -17.17
CA ARG A 297 6.78 -26.25 -16.73
C ARG A 297 6.93 -26.25 -15.20
N LEU A 298 6.28 -25.32 -14.50
CA LEU A 298 6.45 -25.09 -13.06
C LEU A 298 5.38 -25.72 -12.17
N GLN A 299 4.26 -26.17 -12.75
CA GLN A 299 3.25 -26.92 -12.01
C GLN A 299 3.84 -28.21 -11.42
N ARG A 300 3.59 -28.47 -10.14
CA ARG A 300 3.93 -29.73 -9.46
C ARG A 300 2.73 -30.20 -8.65
N PRO A 301 1.81 -30.98 -9.25
CA PRO A 301 0.63 -31.47 -8.55
C PRO A 301 0.97 -32.30 -7.30
N SER A 302 2.06 -33.07 -7.33
CA SER A 302 2.56 -33.85 -6.19
C SER A 302 3.02 -33.02 -4.99
N GLN A 303 3.24 -31.72 -5.19
CA GLN A 303 3.61 -30.75 -4.16
C GLN A 303 2.50 -29.71 -3.93
N GLU A 304 1.29 -29.97 -4.45
CA GLU A 304 0.15 -29.04 -4.43
C GLU A 304 0.49 -27.64 -4.96
N ARG A 305 1.44 -27.56 -5.92
CA ARG A 305 1.85 -26.30 -6.54
C ARG A 305 1.22 -26.14 -7.93
N ALA A 306 0.39 -25.12 -8.07
CA ALA A 306 -0.11 -24.64 -9.35
C ALA A 306 1.00 -23.92 -10.15
N GLY A 307 0.92 -23.97 -11.48
CA GLY A 307 1.81 -23.19 -12.35
C GLY A 307 1.54 -21.69 -12.26
N ILE A 308 0.26 -21.33 -12.14
CA ILE A 308 -0.21 -19.95 -12.02
C ILE A 308 -1.46 -19.88 -11.14
N THR A 309 -1.73 -18.73 -10.53
CA THR A 309 -3.00 -18.43 -9.86
C THR A 309 -3.48 -17.03 -10.24
N TRP A 310 -4.79 -16.83 -10.27
CA TRP A 310 -5.43 -15.57 -10.62
C TRP A 310 -6.86 -15.54 -10.05
N SER A 311 -7.47 -14.35 -10.01
CA SER A 311 -8.81 -14.18 -9.46
C SER A 311 -9.87 -14.60 -10.49
N ALA A 312 -10.67 -15.61 -10.15
CA ALA A 312 -11.67 -16.17 -11.07
C ALA A 312 -13.00 -16.49 -10.41
N ALA A 313 -13.21 -16.02 -9.18
CA ALA A 313 -14.51 -16.07 -8.53
C ALA A 313 -15.54 -15.25 -9.32
N PRO A 314 -16.79 -15.74 -9.46
CA PRO A 314 -17.87 -15.00 -10.10
C PRO A 314 -18.06 -13.59 -9.50
N GLY A 315 -18.48 -12.67 -10.35
CA GLY A 315 -18.65 -11.25 -10.05
C GLY A 315 -17.40 -10.44 -10.43
N LEU A 316 -17.16 -9.39 -9.66
CA LEU A 316 -16.05 -8.45 -9.88
C LEU A 316 -14.66 -9.12 -10.02
N PRO A 317 -14.27 -10.15 -9.26
CA PRO A 317 -12.92 -10.73 -9.38
C PRO A 317 -12.59 -11.29 -10.77
N LEU A 318 -13.55 -12.00 -11.39
CA LEU A 318 -13.40 -12.55 -12.73
C LEU A 318 -13.43 -11.46 -13.80
N ALA A 319 -14.40 -10.54 -13.70
CA ALA A 319 -14.52 -9.43 -14.64
C ALA A 319 -13.27 -8.54 -14.62
N GLU A 320 -12.73 -8.25 -13.44
CA GLU A 320 -11.53 -7.44 -13.27
C GLU A 320 -10.29 -8.11 -13.89
N SER A 321 -10.10 -9.42 -13.67
CA SER A 321 -8.96 -10.14 -14.27
C SER A 321 -8.98 -10.09 -15.80
N PHE A 322 -10.15 -10.24 -16.42
CA PHE A 322 -10.30 -10.09 -17.87
C PHE A 322 -9.97 -8.66 -18.33
N LEU A 323 -10.57 -7.67 -17.66
CA LEU A 323 -10.38 -6.25 -17.97
C LEU A 323 -8.93 -5.79 -17.81
N GLN A 324 -8.23 -6.22 -16.76
CA GLN A 324 -6.81 -5.89 -16.55
C GLN A 324 -5.93 -6.47 -17.66
N ILE A 325 -6.10 -7.75 -18.00
CA ILE A 325 -5.27 -8.41 -19.01
C ILE A 325 -5.53 -7.79 -20.37
N LEU A 326 -6.80 -7.52 -20.72
CA LEU A 326 -7.17 -6.86 -21.98
C LEU A 326 -6.67 -5.40 -22.02
N GLY A 327 -6.75 -4.69 -20.89
CA GLY A 327 -6.33 -3.29 -20.77
C GLY A 327 -4.83 -3.15 -20.89
N ALA A 328 -4.09 -4.13 -20.37
CA ALA A 328 -2.65 -4.18 -20.53
C ALA A 328 -2.20 -4.32 -22.00
N GLN A 329 -3.07 -4.79 -22.89
CA GLN A 329 -2.80 -4.82 -24.34
C GLN A 329 -3.07 -3.49 -25.04
N GLY A 330 -3.57 -2.47 -24.32
CA GLY A 330 -4.06 -1.23 -24.92
C GLY A 330 -5.32 -1.39 -25.77
N ALA A 331 -6.07 -2.47 -25.54
CA ALA A 331 -7.18 -2.89 -26.40
C ALA A 331 -8.57 -2.59 -25.83
N LEU A 332 -8.65 -1.85 -24.74
CA LEU A 332 -9.94 -1.43 -24.18
C LEU A 332 -10.32 -0.07 -24.71
N SER A 333 -11.54 -0.01 -25.25
CA SER A 333 -12.14 1.19 -25.81
C SER A 333 -13.57 1.32 -25.33
N VAL A 334 -13.99 2.56 -25.11
CA VAL A 334 -15.35 2.92 -24.72
C VAL A 334 -15.83 3.96 -25.73
N ASP A 335 -16.99 3.72 -26.33
CA ASP A 335 -17.70 4.68 -27.19
C ASP A 335 -19.15 4.78 -26.72
N GLU A 336 -19.67 6.00 -26.64
CA GLU A 336 -21.04 6.26 -26.12
C GLU A 336 -21.38 5.52 -24.81
N ASP A 337 -20.44 5.50 -23.85
CA ASP A 337 -20.51 4.75 -22.58
C ASP A 337 -20.51 3.20 -22.71
N VAL A 338 -20.42 2.65 -23.93
CA VAL A 338 -20.35 1.21 -24.22
C VAL A 338 -18.91 0.72 -24.27
N LEU A 339 -18.60 -0.29 -23.46
CA LEU A 339 -17.32 -0.99 -23.53
C LEU A 339 -17.26 -1.92 -24.74
N HIS A 340 -16.27 -1.72 -25.61
CA HIS A 340 -16.04 -2.58 -26.77
C HIS A 340 -15.04 -3.69 -26.44
N ILE A 341 -15.52 -4.93 -26.44
CA ILE A 341 -14.73 -6.12 -26.14
C ILE A 341 -14.89 -7.25 -27.17
N ASP A 342 -15.88 -7.19 -28.06
CA ASP A 342 -15.94 -8.09 -29.23
C ASP A 342 -14.89 -7.66 -30.27
N SER A 343 -13.66 -8.02 -29.97
CA SER A 343 -12.48 -7.70 -30.74
C SER A 343 -11.53 -8.89 -30.78
N GLU A 344 -10.59 -8.86 -31.71
CA GLU A 344 -9.52 -9.86 -31.78
C GLU A 344 -8.71 -9.92 -30.47
N ALA A 345 -8.49 -8.77 -29.81
CA ALA A 345 -7.82 -8.75 -28.52
C ALA A 345 -8.67 -9.42 -27.42
N GLY A 346 -9.97 -9.12 -27.37
CA GLY A 346 -10.91 -9.78 -26.44
C GLY A 346 -10.91 -11.30 -26.61
N ARG A 347 -10.96 -11.77 -27.87
CA ARG A 347 -10.87 -13.21 -28.20
C ARG A 347 -9.58 -13.84 -27.67
N ARG A 348 -8.43 -13.22 -27.95
CA ARG A 348 -7.12 -13.73 -27.52
C ARG A 348 -6.96 -13.77 -26.01
N VAL A 349 -7.55 -12.82 -25.27
CA VAL A 349 -7.54 -12.84 -23.80
C VAL A 349 -8.39 -14.01 -23.26
N ILE A 350 -9.56 -14.28 -23.84
CA ILE A 350 -10.37 -15.43 -23.43
C ILE A 350 -9.64 -16.74 -23.71
N GLU A 351 -9.02 -16.88 -24.88
CA GLU A 351 -8.22 -18.05 -25.25
C GLU A 351 -7.06 -18.25 -24.26
N TYR A 352 -6.34 -17.19 -23.98
CA TYR A 352 -5.26 -17.19 -23.00
C TYR A 352 -5.74 -17.61 -21.61
N LEU A 353 -6.82 -17.02 -21.09
CA LEU A 353 -7.39 -17.39 -19.80
C LEU A 353 -7.82 -18.87 -19.76
N ARG A 354 -8.41 -19.41 -20.84
CA ARG A 354 -8.74 -20.83 -20.96
C ARG A 354 -7.49 -21.72 -20.91
N GLU A 355 -6.41 -21.31 -21.57
CA GLU A 355 -5.14 -22.03 -21.55
C GLU A 355 -4.47 -22.05 -20.17
N LEU A 356 -4.74 -21.07 -19.30
CA LEU A 356 -4.22 -21.06 -17.93
C LEU A 356 -4.95 -22.02 -16.99
N ILE A 357 -6.21 -22.37 -17.27
CA ILE A 357 -7.06 -23.18 -16.37
C ILE A 357 -6.40 -24.51 -15.95
N PRO A 358 -5.81 -25.32 -16.86
CA PRO A 358 -5.18 -26.60 -16.49
C PRO A 358 -3.99 -26.46 -15.54
N TYR A 359 -3.35 -25.29 -15.52
CA TYR A 359 -2.18 -24.99 -14.67
C TYR A 359 -2.54 -24.19 -13.42
N SER A 360 -3.83 -23.88 -13.23
CA SER A 360 -4.37 -23.13 -12.11
C SER A 360 -4.80 -24.05 -10.96
N PRO A 361 -5.06 -23.53 -9.74
CA PRO A 361 -5.58 -24.34 -8.64
C PRO A 361 -6.92 -24.97 -8.99
N VAL A 362 -7.19 -26.20 -8.51
CA VAL A 362 -8.43 -26.94 -8.79
C VAL A 362 -9.69 -26.13 -8.45
N GLN A 363 -9.63 -25.32 -7.39
CA GLN A 363 -10.74 -24.49 -6.92
C GLN A 363 -10.71 -23.07 -7.50
N LEU A 364 -10.22 -22.89 -8.73
CA LEU A 364 -10.03 -21.59 -9.39
C LEU A 364 -11.28 -20.69 -9.30
N ARG A 365 -12.48 -21.24 -9.56
CA ARG A 365 -13.76 -20.52 -9.47
C ARG A 365 -14.12 -19.99 -8.07
N SER A 366 -13.35 -20.31 -7.04
CA SER A 366 -13.53 -19.80 -5.67
C SER A 366 -12.47 -18.78 -5.26
N LEU A 367 -11.57 -18.41 -6.17
CA LEU A 367 -10.46 -17.51 -5.89
C LEU A 367 -10.86 -16.06 -6.15
N HIS A 368 -11.18 -15.35 -5.06
CA HIS A 368 -11.17 -13.90 -5.00
C HIS A 368 -9.77 -13.39 -4.60
N TRP A 369 -9.53 -12.07 -4.63
CA TRP A 369 -8.19 -11.47 -4.44
C TRP A 369 -7.43 -12.00 -3.22
N ALA A 370 -8.04 -11.95 -2.03
CA ALA A 370 -7.38 -12.37 -0.80
C ALA A 370 -6.94 -13.85 -0.86
N ARG A 371 -7.80 -14.74 -1.35
CA ARG A 371 -7.49 -16.16 -1.48
C ARG A 371 -6.44 -16.42 -2.56
N ASN A 372 -6.49 -15.69 -3.67
CA ASN A 372 -5.50 -15.75 -4.75
C ASN A 372 -4.09 -15.38 -4.22
N ALA A 373 -3.96 -14.23 -3.55
CA ALA A 373 -2.69 -13.81 -2.97
C ALA A 373 -2.20 -14.74 -1.83
N GLN A 374 -3.10 -15.33 -1.04
CA GLN A 374 -2.72 -16.36 -0.05
C GLN A 374 -2.15 -17.63 -0.70
N ILE A 375 -2.70 -18.10 -1.81
CA ILE A 375 -2.18 -19.27 -2.52
C ILE A 375 -0.74 -19.02 -2.98
N PHE A 376 -0.48 -17.89 -3.63
CA PHE A 376 0.87 -17.52 -4.03
C PHE A 376 1.80 -17.29 -2.81
N GLY A 377 1.35 -16.49 -1.84
CA GLY A 377 2.08 -16.14 -0.61
C GLY A 377 2.42 -17.34 0.28
N SER A 378 1.68 -18.45 0.17
CA SER A 378 1.98 -19.71 0.87
C SER A 378 3.01 -20.58 0.15
N GLY A 379 3.32 -20.26 -1.11
CA GLY A 379 4.23 -21.01 -1.99
C GLY A 379 3.53 -22.06 -2.86
N ARG A 380 2.19 -22.06 -2.93
CA ARG A 380 1.37 -23.03 -3.68
C ARG A 380 1.09 -22.62 -5.14
N ALA A 381 1.67 -21.53 -5.61
CA ALA A 381 1.68 -21.17 -7.03
C ALA A 381 3.06 -20.64 -7.44
N ALA A 382 3.46 -20.90 -8.69
CA ALA A 382 4.73 -20.40 -9.23
C ALA A 382 4.62 -18.99 -9.83
N MET A 383 3.44 -18.62 -10.33
CA MET A 383 3.09 -17.28 -10.82
C MET A 383 1.74 -16.83 -10.28
N CYS A 384 1.49 -15.52 -10.25
CA CYS A 384 0.25 -14.92 -9.78
C CYS A 384 -0.04 -13.59 -10.48
N TYR A 385 -1.24 -13.44 -11.05
CA TYR A 385 -1.76 -12.10 -11.40
C TYR A 385 -2.37 -11.47 -10.15
N HIS A 386 -1.86 -10.31 -9.75
CA HIS A 386 -2.37 -9.60 -8.58
C HIS A 386 -1.92 -8.14 -8.50
N TRP A 387 -2.79 -7.31 -7.92
CA TRP A 387 -2.53 -5.95 -7.50
C TRP A 387 -1.38 -5.82 -6.50
N SER A 388 -0.64 -4.71 -6.63
CA SER A 388 0.52 -4.41 -5.80
C SER A 388 0.23 -4.13 -4.34
N ASN A 389 -1.00 -3.74 -3.96
CA ASN A 389 -1.38 -3.53 -2.55
C ASN A 389 -1.07 -4.75 -1.66
N ARG A 390 -1.13 -5.97 -2.20
CA ARG A 390 -0.82 -7.20 -1.45
C ARG A 390 0.67 -7.54 -1.44
N TYR A 391 1.58 -6.61 -1.75
CA TYR A 391 3.03 -6.82 -1.71
C TYR A 391 3.51 -7.56 -0.47
N GLY A 392 3.07 -7.16 0.74
CA GLY A 392 3.49 -7.81 1.98
C GLY A 392 3.09 -9.30 2.09
N MET A 393 2.07 -9.73 1.36
CA MET A 393 1.64 -11.14 1.28
C MET A 393 2.30 -11.87 0.10
N LEU A 394 2.47 -11.21 -1.04
CA LEU A 394 3.03 -11.78 -2.26
C LEU A 394 4.56 -11.92 -2.17
N ASP A 395 5.23 -10.98 -1.52
CA ASP A 395 6.67 -10.95 -1.23
C ASP A 395 6.89 -11.04 0.28
N SER A 396 6.33 -12.10 0.88
CA SER A 396 6.25 -12.24 2.32
C SER A 396 7.53 -12.82 2.93
N HIS A 397 7.78 -12.48 4.20
CA HIS A 397 8.83 -13.10 5.00
C HIS A 397 8.69 -14.64 5.07
N ALA A 398 7.45 -15.16 5.01
CA ALA A 398 7.19 -16.60 5.01
C ALA A 398 7.73 -17.29 3.75
N LEU A 399 7.64 -16.65 2.58
CA LEU A 399 8.28 -17.15 1.36
C LEU A 399 9.81 -17.05 1.45
N LEU A 400 10.31 -15.93 1.95
CA LEU A 400 11.75 -15.71 2.13
C LEU A 400 12.38 -16.77 3.06
N GLN A 401 11.73 -17.12 4.18
CA GLN A 401 12.18 -18.19 5.09
C GLN A 401 12.25 -19.56 4.40
N LYS A 402 11.43 -19.79 3.38
CA LYS A 402 11.45 -21.00 2.54
C LYS A 402 12.44 -20.89 1.35
N GLY A 403 13.28 -19.84 1.33
CA GLY A 403 14.23 -19.57 0.24
C GLY A 403 13.59 -19.01 -1.03
N GLY A 404 12.31 -18.64 -0.98
CA GLY A 404 11.59 -18.04 -2.09
C GLY A 404 12.14 -16.67 -2.45
N ARG A 405 12.33 -16.42 -3.75
CA ARG A 405 12.63 -15.09 -4.29
C ARG A 405 11.53 -14.71 -5.26
N ILE A 406 11.02 -13.50 -5.13
CA ILE A 406 9.89 -13.03 -5.92
C ILE A 406 10.37 -12.03 -6.95
N GLY A 407 10.00 -12.25 -8.20
CA GLY A 407 10.13 -11.27 -9.26
C GLY A 407 8.80 -10.61 -9.56
N LEU A 408 8.88 -9.43 -10.18
CA LEU A 408 7.74 -8.64 -10.61
C LEU A 408 7.87 -8.38 -12.10
N GLN A 409 6.84 -8.74 -12.87
CA GLN A 409 6.79 -8.56 -14.31
C GLN A 409 5.52 -7.77 -14.67
N LEU A 410 5.63 -6.88 -15.66
CA LEU A 410 4.45 -6.26 -16.26
C LEU A 410 3.57 -7.35 -16.88
N HIS A 411 2.29 -7.03 -17.14
CA HIS A 411 1.44 -7.96 -17.88
C HIS A 411 2.11 -8.37 -19.19
N PRO A 412 2.27 -9.67 -19.44
CA PRO A 412 2.69 -10.20 -20.72
C PRO A 412 1.76 -9.76 -21.83
N THR A 413 2.29 -9.62 -23.03
CA THR A 413 1.52 -9.19 -24.20
C THR A 413 1.18 -10.36 -25.11
N PHE A 414 0.16 -10.21 -25.94
CA PHE A 414 -0.17 -11.27 -26.89
C PHE A 414 0.87 -11.41 -28.02
N ALA A 415 1.78 -10.44 -28.21
CA ALA A 415 2.84 -10.53 -29.21
C ALA A 415 4.13 -9.88 -28.69
N PRO A 416 5.31 -10.39 -29.10
CA PRO A 416 6.60 -9.76 -28.79
C PRO A 416 6.69 -8.32 -29.29
N GLY A 417 7.44 -7.47 -28.58
CA GLY A 417 7.71 -6.09 -28.99
C GLY A 417 6.59 -5.08 -28.67
N MET A 418 5.44 -5.55 -28.21
CA MET A 418 4.42 -4.67 -27.62
C MET A 418 4.87 -4.17 -26.25
N LYS A 419 4.52 -2.92 -25.94
CA LYS A 419 4.69 -2.38 -24.58
C LYS A 419 3.36 -2.50 -23.84
N PRO A 420 3.28 -3.27 -22.75
CA PRO A 420 2.06 -3.37 -21.98
C PRO A 420 1.77 -2.06 -21.26
N ILE A 421 0.48 -1.76 -21.09
CA ILE A 421 0.00 -0.72 -20.19
C ILE A 421 -0.19 -1.36 -18.80
N SER A 422 0.25 -0.70 -17.74
CA SER A 422 -0.06 -1.18 -16.38
C SER A 422 -1.43 -0.64 -15.95
N PRO A 423 -2.41 -1.53 -15.66
CA PRO A 423 -3.71 -1.12 -15.14
C PRO A 423 -3.53 -0.41 -13.80
N LEU A 424 -4.12 0.78 -13.66
CA LEU A 424 -4.14 1.54 -12.42
C LEU A 424 -5.46 1.36 -11.70
N GLY A 425 -5.38 0.84 -10.48
CA GLY A 425 -6.47 0.81 -9.50
C GLY A 425 -6.05 1.53 -8.22
N GLY A 426 -6.76 1.24 -7.13
CA GLY A 426 -6.40 1.73 -5.81
C GLY A 426 -7.56 2.37 -5.05
N ALA A 427 -7.22 3.07 -3.97
CA ALA A 427 -8.17 3.71 -3.07
C ALA A 427 -8.16 5.23 -3.21
N LEU A 428 -9.33 5.83 -3.44
CA LEU A 428 -9.60 7.25 -3.32
C LEU A 428 -10.26 7.55 -1.97
N LEU A 429 -10.05 8.74 -1.42
CA LEU A 429 -10.83 9.26 -0.30
C LEU A 429 -11.82 10.29 -0.82
N ALA A 430 -13.10 10.10 -0.53
CA ALA A 430 -14.18 11.00 -0.90
C ALA A 430 -14.97 11.46 0.32
N ILE A 431 -15.59 12.63 0.20
CA ILE A 431 -16.47 13.22 1.21
C ILE A 431 -17.91 13.03 0.73
N PRO A 432 -18.76 12.28 1.44
CA PRO A 432 -20.18 12.20 1.11
C PRO A 432 -20.87 13.56 1.18
N SER A 433 -21.77 13.84 0.23
CA SER A 433 -22.52 15.10 0.12
C SER A 433 -23.47 15.36 1.29
N ARG A 434 -23.78 14.31 2.06
CA ARG A 434 -24.62 14.36 3.27
C ARG A 434 -23.93 14.96 4.51
N ASN A 435 -22.63 15.25 4.43
CA ASN A 435 -21.94 16.01 5.48
C ASN A 435 -22.47 17.46 5.51
N THR A 436 -22.68 18.02 6.70
CA THR A 436 -22.90 19.47 6.85
C THR A 436 -21.64 20.24 6.47
N GLU A 437 -21.75 21.54 6.17
CA GLU A 437 -20.59 22.35 5.78
C GLU A 437 -19.43 22.31 6.81
N PRO A 438 -19.67 22.41 8.13
CA PRO A 438 -18.59 22.26 9.12
C PRO A 438 -17.95 20.87 9.12
N ALA A 439 -18.77 19.81 9.03
CA ALA A 439 -18.30 18.43 8.97
C ALA A 439 -17.48 18.18 7.69
N ALA A 440 -17.91 18.72 6.54
CA ALA A 440 -17.19 18.63 5.28
C ALA A 440 -15.81 19.31 5.35
N LYS A 441 -15.70 20.47 6.01
CA LYS A 441 -14.40 21.13 6.25
C LYS A 441 -13.49 20.28 7.14
N SER A 442 -14.02 19.66 8.20
CA SER A 442 -13.24 18.76 9.04
C SER A 442 -12.79 17.49 8.29
N ALA A 443 -13.67 16.92 7.46
CA ALA A 443 -13.38 15.79 6.59
C ALA A 443 -12.31 16.15 5.55
N TRP A 444 -12.36 17.36 4.98
CA TRP A 444 -11.35 17.87 4.06
C TRP A 444 -9.97 17.99 4.70
N ASN A 445 -9.87 18.58 5.91
CA ASN A 445 -8.59 18.65 6.64
C ASN A 445 -8.00 17.25 6.89
N ALA A 446 -8.86 16.26 7.16
CA ALA A 446 -8.42 14.88 7.30
C ALA A 446 -7.94 14.28 5.98
N VAL A 447 -8.61 14.57 4.85
CA VAL A 447 -8.15 14.16 3.51
C VAL A 447 -6.79 14.78 3.18
N GLU A 448 -6.60 16.09 3.41
CA GLU A 448 -5.32 16.77 3.20
C GLU A 448 -4.19 16.12 4.02
N THR A 449 -4.48 15.78 5.28
CA THR A 449 -3.52 15.15 6.20
C THR A 449 -3.20 13.73 5.77
N LEU A 450 -4.21 12.88 5.56
CA LEU A 450 -4.03 11.47 5.18
C LEU A 450 -3.32 11.32 3.83
N THR A 451 -3.49 12.30 2.93
CA THR A 451 -2.86 12.29 1.61
C THR A 451 -1.64 13.21 1.53
N SER A 452 -1.11 13.68 2.67
CA SER A 452 0.14 14.45 2.72
C SER A 452 1.36 13.58 2.38
N PRO A 453 2.45 14.15 1.82
CA PRO A 453 3.69 13.40 1.57
C PRO A 453 4.19 12.65 2.82
N GLU A 454 4.08 13.27 3.99
CA GLU A 454 4.52 12.71 5.26
C GLU A 454 3.71 11.47 5.67
N LEU A 455 2.38 11.53 5.59
CA LEU A 455 1.50 10.38 5.90
C LEU A 455 1.61 9.28 4.85
N MET A 456 1.76 9.63 3.58
CA MET A 456 1.97 8.65 2.52
C MET A 456 3.31 7.91 2.70
N LYS A 457 4.39 8.62 3.05
CA LYS A 457 5.65 8.01 3.50
C LYS A 457 5.43 7.09 4.69
N TYR A 458 4.69 7.55 5.71
CA TYR A 458 4.35 6.74 6.87
C TYR A 458 3.64 5.44 6.49
N PHE A 459 2.66 5.47 5.59
CA PHE A 459 1.95 4.28 5.14
C PHE A 459 2.87 3.30 4.42
N VAL A 460 3.74 3.77 3.51
CA VAL A 460 4.69 2.87 2.83
C VAL A 460 5.63 2.19 3.84
N LEU A 461 6.11 2.93 4.84
CA LEU A 461 7.00 2.38 5.86
C LEU A 461 6.32 1.29 6.71
N HIS A 462 5.01 1.40 6.90
CA HIS A 462 4.17 0.42 7.58
C HIS A 462 3.62 -0.69 6.67
N GLY A 463 4.04 -0.74 5.40
CA GLY A 463 3.78 -1.86 4.49
C GLY A 463 2.79 -1.58 3.37
N ALA A 464 2.29 -0.34 3.23
CA ALA A 464 1.53 0.03 2.03
C ALA A 464 2.42 -0.09 0.78
N ALA A 465 1.80 -0.46 -0.33
CA ALA A 465 2.48 -0.75 -1.59
C ALA A 465 1.90 0.03 -2.77
N GLY A 466 1.48 1.25 -2.46
CA GLY A 466 1.03 2.26 -3.39
C GLY A 466 1.47 3.64 -2.93
N ASN A 467 1.72 4.53 -3.88
CA ASN A 467 2.08 5.91 -3.61
C ASN A 467 1.60 6.82 -4.75
N ALA A 468 0.86 7.86 -4.40
CA ALA A 468 0.29 8.80 -5.36
C ALA A 468 1.22 9.95 -5.73
N ARG A 469 2.29 10.19 -4.95
CA ARG A 469 3.09 11.41 -5.02
C ARG A 469 4.50 11.21 -5.59
N HIS A 470 4.96 12.15 -6.39
CA HIS A 470 6.33 12.18 -6.91
C HIS A 470 7.34 12.29 -5.77
N SER A 471 7.17 13.27 -4.88
CA SER A 471 8.06 13.50 -3.74
C SER A 471 8.31 12.25 -2.91
N VAL A 472 7.26 11.47 -2.63
CA VAL A 472 7.32 10.26 -1.80
C VAL A 472 8.11 9.15 -2.48
N ALA A 473 8.06 9.04 -3.81
CA ALA A 473 8.84 8.05 -4.54
C ALA A 473 10.33 8.39 -4.61
N GLU A 474 10.71 9.65 -4.40
CA GLU A 474 12.09 10.11 -4.35
C GLU A 474 12.69 9.98 -2.94
N ASP A 475 11.87 9.72 -1.92
CA ASP A 475 12.33 9.51 -0.55
C ASP A 475 13.08 8.18 -0.41
N ARG A 476 14.30 8.28 0.11
CA ARG A 476 15.21 7.14 0.27
C ARG A 476 14.67 6.03 1.18
N TYR A 477 13.92 6.37 2.23
CA TYR A 477 13.37 5.37 3.15
C TYR A 477 12.24 4.57 2.47
N VAL A 478 11.45 5.26 1.64
CA VAL A 478 10.38 4.65 0.85
C VAL A 478 10.96 3.64 -0.15
N LEU A 479 11.98 4.04 -0.91
CA LEU A 479 12.62 3.18 -1.92
C LEU A 479 13.28 1.93 -1.32
N GLN A 480 13.87 2.04 -0.13
CA GLN A 480 14.45 0.90 0.58
C GLN A 480 13.38 -0.07 1.12
N ARG A 481 12.22 0.45 1.51
CA ARG A 481 11.17 -0.36 2.11
C ARG A 481 10.39 -1.16 1.09
N ASN A 482 10.05 -0.53 -0.04
CA ASN A 482 9.12 -1.11 -0.99
C ASN A 482 9.53 -0.85 -2.44
N ARG A 483 10.11 -1.89 -3.07
CA ARG A 483 10.58 -1.83 -4.46
C ARG A 483 9.48 -1.58 -5.49
N VAL A 484 8.21 -1.87 -5.17
CA VAL A 484 7.06 -1.58 -6.05
C VAL A 484 6.96 -0.09 -6.33
N ILE A 485 7.27 0.76 -5.33
CA ILE A 485 7.15 2.22 -5.49
C ILE A 485 8.10 2.73 -6.57
N ALA A 486 9.31 2.19 -6.65
CA ALA A 486 10.27 2.53 -7.70
C ALA A 486 9.78 2.10 -9.11
N VAL A 487 9.10 0.95 -9.20
CA VAL A 487 8.52 0.48 -10.46
C VAL A 487 7.36 1.37 -10.89
N MET A 488 6.48 1.73 -9.94
CA MET A 488 5.36 2.64 -10.17
C MET A 488 5.85 4.02 -10.62
N ASP A 489 6.82 4.63 -9.94
CA ASP A 489 7.39 5.93 -10.33
C ASP A 489 7.96 5.91 -11.75
N ARG A 490 8.74 4.87 -12.09
CA ARG A 490 9.28 4.69 -13.43
C ARG A 490 8.16 4.60 -14.48
N LEU A 491 7.15 3.76 -14.24
CA LEU A 491 6.05 3.59 -15.18
C LEU A 491 5.25 4.88 -15.33
N ALA A 492 5.00 5.60 -14.24
CA ALA A 492 4.31 6.89 -14.28
C ALA A 492 5.07 7.91 -15.14
N LYS A 493 6.39 8.05 -14.90
CA LYS A 493 7.27 8.96 -15.66
C LYS A 493 7.37 8.62 -17.14
N THR A 494 7.29 7.34 -17.50
CA THR A 494 7.34 6.89 -18.91
C THR A 494 5.97 6.81 -19.60
N GLY A 495 4.88 7.21 -18.92
CA GLY A 495 3.53 7.09 -19.46
C GLY A 495 3.03 5.65 -19.61
N GLY A 496 3.61 4.71 -18.85
CA GLY A 496 3.25 3.29 -18.85
C GLY A 496 2.12 2.92 -17.89
N ILE A 497 1.51 3.91 -17.22
CA ILE A 497 0.36 3.73 -16.33
C ILE A 497 -0.85 4.42 -16.93
N GLN A 498 -1.99 3.75 -16.93
CA GLN A 498 -3.26 4.34 -17.31
C GLN A 498 -4.35 3.93 -16.32
N ALA A 499 -5.13 4.92 -15.87
CA ALA A 499 -6.39 4.68 -15.18
C ALA A 499 -7.29 3.86 -16.11
N PHE A 500 -7.56 2.62 -15.69
CA PHE A 500 -8.30 1.65 -16.48
C PHE A 500 -9.62 1.28 -15.80
N PRO A 501 -10.75 1.19 -16.53
CA PRO A 501 -11.02 1.80 -17.83
C PRO A 501 -11.01 3.32 -17.70
N CYS A 502 -10.75 4.02 -18.80
CA CYS A 502 -10.93 5.48 -18.89
C CYS A 502 -12.29 5.89 -18.26
N PRO A 503 -12.37 7.09 -17.64
CA PRO A 503 -13.02 7.32 -16.34
C PRO A 503 -14.23 6.41 -16.11
N ALA A 504 -14.18 5.65 -15.01
CA ALA A 504 -15.23 4.81 -14.44
C ALA A 504 -16.55 4.76 -15.26
N ALA A 505 -16.95 3.58 -15.72
CA ALA A 505 -18.23 3.45 -16.41
C ALA A 505 -19.37 3.90 -15.47
N PRO A 506 -20.35 4.70 -15.95
CA PRO A 506 -21.47 5.15 -15.12
C PRO A 506 -22.27 4.02 -14.48
N ARG A 507 -22.25 2.82 -15.08
CA ARG A 507 -22.87 1.58 -14.58
C ARG A 507 -21.82 0.49 -14.42
N TYR A 508 -20.69 0.83 -13.80
CA TYR A 508 -19.53 -0.05 -13.66
C TYR A 508 -19.90 -1.39 -13.05
N HIS A 509 -20.72 -1.39 -12.00
CA HIS A 509 -21.10 -2.64 -11.37
C HIS A 509 -21.95 -3.54 -12.27
N ASP A 510 -22.95 -2.99 -12.96
CA ASP A 510 -23.77 -3.76 -13.91
C ASP A 510 -22.90 -4.33 -15.03
N LEU A 511 -21.99 -3.51 -15.57
CA LEU A 511 -21.00 -3.93 -16.55
C LEU A 511 -20.15 -5.12 -16.06
N THR A 512 -19.63 -5.06 -14.83
CA THR A 512 -18.80 -6.15 -14.29
C THR A 512 -19.60 -7.42 -14.01
N GLN A 513 -20.88 -7.29 -13.63
CA GLN A 513 -21.78 -8.42 -13.45
C GLN A 513 -22.06 -9.12 -14.79
N ILE A 514 -22.43 -8.36 -15.82
CA ILE A 514 -22.65 -8.90 -17.17
C ILE A 514 -21.37 -9.56 -17.71
N LEU A 515 -20.21 -8.90 -17.59
CA LEU A 515 -18.92 -9.48 -17.96
C LEU A 515 -18.71 -10.83 -17.27
N SER A 516 -18.86 -10.88 -15.95
CA SER A 516 -18.69 -12.12 -15.18
C SER A 516 -19.61 -13.23 -15.66
N ASP A 517 -20.90 -12.97 -15.84
CA ASP A 517 -21.89 -13.99 -16.18
C ASP A 517 -21.60 -14.63 -17.54
N HIS A 518 -21.21 -13.83 -18.53
CA HIS A 518 -20.80 -14.34 -19.84
C HIS A 518 -19.40 -14.99 -19.81
N LEU A 519 -18.45 -14.44 -19.07
CA LEU A 519 -17.09 -15.00 -18.95
C LEU A 519 -17.11 -16.36 -18.25
N GLN A 520 -17.99 -16.57 -17.27
CA GLN A 520 -18.15 -17.88 -16.63
C GLN A 520 -18.46 -18.96 -17.67
N ALA A 521 -19.42 -18.69 -18.55
CA ALA A 521 -19.80 -19.61 -19.61
C ALA A 521 -18.65 -19.83 -20.63
N LEU A 522 -18.02 -18.74 -21.06
CA LEU A 522 -16.94 -18.75 -22.05
C LEU A 522 -15.68 -19.48 -21.58
N LEU A 523 -15.36 -19.38 -20.29
CA LEU A 523 -14.13 -19.94 -19.72
C LEU A 523 -14.33 -21.37 -19.23
N PHE A 524 -15.49 -21.69 -18.66
CA PHE A 524 -15.62 -22.89 -17.86
C PHE A 524 -16.77 -23.83 -18.26
N ASP A 525 -17.73 -23.41 -19.06
CA ASP A 525 -18.92 -24.22 -19.39
C ASP A 525 -18.83 -24.90 -20.78
N GLY A 526 -17.61 -25.05 -21.31
CA GLY A 526 -17.30 -25.90 -22.48
C GLY A 526 -16.74 -25.15 -23.70
N ALA A 527 -16.50 -25.88 -24.79
CA ALA A 527 -15.91 -25.35 -26.04
C ALA A 527 -16.93 -24.60 -26.92
N GLY A 528 -17.72 -23.70 -26.33
CA GLY A 528 -18.55 -22.78 -27.09
C GLY A 528 -17.69 -21.93 -28.04
N ASP A 529 -18.28 -21.51 -29.16
CA ASP A 529 -17.63 -20.58 -30.08
C ASP A 529 -17.38 -19.25 -29.36
N ILE A 530 -16.09 -18.92 -29.15
CA ILE A 530 -15.67 -17.70 -28.45
C ILE A 530 -16.18 -16.45 -29.17
N ARG A 531 -16.20 -16.45 -30.52
CA ARG A 531 -16.71 -15.30 -31.29
C ARG A 531 -18.20 -15.11 -31.03
N GLN A 532 -18.97 -16.19 -31.08
CA GLN A 532 -20.41 -16.11 -30.80
C GLN A 532 -20.68 -15.65 -29.36
N GLY A 533 -19.91 -16.16 -28.39
CA GLY A 533 -20.07 -15.79 -26.99
C GLY A 533 -19.65 -14.34 -26.70
N LEU A 534 -18.57 -13.85 -27.33
CA LEU A 534 -18.17 -12.45 -27.27
C LEU A 534 -19.21 -11.53 -27.90
N GLY A 535 -19.77 -11.89 -29.05
CA GLY A 535 -20.85 -11.11 -29.67
C GLY A 535 -22.06 -10.97 -28.74
N LYS A 536 -22.51 -12.07 -28.12
CA LYS A 536 -23.60 -12.02 -27.13
C LYS A 536 -23.28 -11.13 -25.93
N LEU A 537 -22.04 -11.17 -25.45
CA LEU A 537 -21.58 -10.33 -24.36
C LEU A 537 -21.54 -8.85 -24.78
N GLN A 538 -21.07 -8.54 -25.99
CA GLN A 538 -21.09 -7.19 -26.54
C GLN A 538 -22.50 -6.64 -26.67
N ASP A 539 -23.45 -7.44 -27.15
CA ASP A 539 -24.87 -7.09 -27.24
C ASP A 539 -25.44 -6.78 -25.83
N ALA A 540 -25.11 -7.61 -24.84
CA ALA A 540 -25.54 -7.40 -23.46
C ALA A 540 -24.98 -6.09 -22.87
N LEU A 541 -23.70 -5.78 -23.11
CA LEU A 541 -23.08 -4.52 -22.67
C LEU A 541 -23.69 -3.30 -23.35
N ALA A 542 -24.04 -3.39 -24.64
CA ALA A 542 -24.70 -2.31 -25.35
C ALA A 542 -26.08 -2.00 -24.74
N ASN A 543 -26.86 -3.03 -24.37
CA ASN A 543 -28.20 -2.86 -23.81
C ASN A 543 -28.23 -2.07 -22.49
N ILE A 544 -27.21 -2.23 -21.63
CA ILE A 544 -27.08 -1.45 -20.37
C ILE A 544 -27.07 0.07 -20.65
N CYS A 545 -26.50 0.51 -21.77
CA CYS A 545 -26.35 1.94 -22.07
C CYS A 545 -27.63 2.56 -22.65
N TYR A 546 -28.53 1.74 -23.21
CA TYR A 546 -29.78 2.20 -23.83
C TYR A 546 -31.00 2.18 -22.90
N GLU A 547 -30.93 1.47 -21.77
CA GLU A 547 -31.94 1.54 -20.70
C GLU A 547 -31.80 2.88 -19.95
N ARG A 548 -32.48 3.92 -20.47
CA ARG A 548 -32.59 5.26 -19.86
C ARG A 548 -33.68 5.34 -18.80
#